data_AF-A0A914SEN8-F1
#
_entry.id   AF-A0A914SEN8-F1
#
_cell.length_a   1.000
_cell.length_b   1.000
_cell.length_c   1.000
_cell.angle_alpha   90.00
_cell.angle_beta   90.00
_cell.angle_gamma   90.00
#
_symmetry.space_group_name_H-M   'P 1'
#
loop_
_entity.id
_entity.type
_entity.pdbx_description
1 polymer ?
#
loop_
_entity_poly.entity_id
_entity_poly.type
_entity_poly.pdbx_seq_one_letter_code
_entity_poly.pdbx_strand_id
1 'polypeptide(L)' 'MLARERVQELCKRSLESIPLGLKDEEWQNGIDFYKYMFTNHPDLRVYFKGAENYTAEDVQK' A
#
# COMPACT_ATOMS: atom_id res chain seq x y z
N MET A 1 -5.24 -25.27 -9.64
CA MET A 1 -5.52 -24.29 -8.59
C MET A 1 -4.76 -24.69 -7.33
N LEU A 2 -4.19 -23.72 -6.61
CA LEU A 2 -3.54 -23.99 -5.32
C LEU A 2 -4.60 -24.30 -4.26
N ALA A 3 -4.25 -25.14 -3.28
CA ALA A 3 -5.07 -25.33 -2.09
C ALA A 3 -5.17 -24.02 -1.29
N ARG A 4 -6.31 -23.80 -0.61
CA ARG A 4 -6.58 -22.59 0.16
C ARG A 4 -5.49 -22.32 1.20
N GLU A 5 -5.04 -23.37 1.89
CA GLU A 5 -4.00 -23.33 2.92
C GLU A 5 -2.67 -22.85 2.34
N ARG A 6 -2.36 -23.30 1.11
CA ARG A 6 -1.13 -22.89 0.42
C ARG A 6 -1.20 -21.43 -0.02
N VAL A 7 -2.35 -20.95 -0.49
CA VAL A 7 -2.55 -19.52 -0.81
C VAL A 7 -2.37 -18.68 0.45
N GLN A 8 -2.99 -19.08 1.55
CA GLN A 8 -2.89 -18.37 2.83
C GLN A 8 -1.43 -18.27 3.31
N GLU A 9 -0.69 -19.38 3.28
CA GLU A 9 0.73 -19.41 3.67
C GLU A 9 1.57 -18.45 2.83
N LEU A 10 1.42 -18.50 1.50
CA LEU A 10 2.21 -17.67 0.59
C LEU A 10 1.91 -16.18 0.76
N CYS A 11 0.63 -15.81 0.89
CA CYS A 11 0.22 -14.42 1.09
C CYS A 11 0.74 -13.88 2.44
N LYS A 12 0.68 -14.67 3.52
CA LYS A 12 1.24 -14.25 4.81
C LYS A 12 2.74 -14.03 4.71
N ARG A 13 3.46 -14.99 4.11
CA ARG A 13 4.91 -14.92 3.96
C ARG A 13 5.38 -13.73 3.13
N SER A 14 4.64 -13.35 2.08
CA SER A 14 4.98 -12.16 1.29
C SER A 14 4.82 -10.84 2.06
N LEU A 15 4.02 -10.81 3.12
CA LEU A 15 3.79 -9.60 3.93
C LEU A 15 4.77 -9.49 5.12
N GLU A 16 5.58 -10.51 5.39
CA GLU A 16 6.56 -10.50 6.49
C GLU A 16 7.62 -9.39 6.34
N SER A 17 7.93 -8.98 5.10
CA SER A 17 8.88 -7.90 4.82
C SER A 17 8.30 -6.49 4.97
N ILE A 18 6.98 -6.36 5.17
CA ILE A 18 6.28 -5.08 5.30
C ILE A 18 5.37 -5.09 6.54
N PRO A 19 5.97 -5.14 7.75
CA PRO A 19 5.21 -5.22 8.99
C PRO A 19 4.30 -4.00 9.18
N LEU A 20 3.16 -4.24 9.83
CA LEU A 20 2.27 -3.20 10.33
C LEU A 20 2.70 -2.82 11.75
N GLY A 21 2.60 -1.53 12.08
CA GLY A 21 2.86 -1.06 13.42
C GLY A 21 2.87 0.46 13.51
N LEU A 22 3.40 0.97 14.61
CA LEU A 22 3.39 2.39 14.96
C LEU A 22 4.78 3.02 14.90
N LYS A 23 5.82 2.24 14.58
CA LYS A 23 7.15 2.80 14.34
C LYS A 23 7.17 3.48 12.98
N ASP A 24 8.02 4.49 12.83
CA ASP A 24 8.12 5.28 11.60
C ASP A 24 8.34 4.41 10.35
N GLU A 25 9.20 3.39 10.43
CA GLU A 25 9.46 2.46 9.31
C GLU A 25 8.23 1.60 8.95
N GLU A 26 7.46 1.18 9.95
CA GLU A 26 6.25 0.36 9.76
C GLU A 26 5.10 1.21 9.21
N TRP A 27 5.01 2.47 9.65
CA TRP A 27 4.07 3.46 9.14
C TRP A 27 4.36 3.81 7.68
N GLN A 28 5.64 3.95 7.33
CA GLN A 28 6.08 4.27 5.98
C GLN A 28 5.66 3.19 4.96
N ASN A 29 5.55 1.92 5.35
CA ASN A 29 5.02 0.86 4.47
C ASN A 29 3.61 1.18 3.94
N GLY A 30 2.75 1.78 4.79
CA GLY A 30 1.41 2.21 4.41
C GLY A 30 1.43 3.42 3.48
N ILE A 31 2.28 4.41 3.76
CA ILE A 31 2.47 5.60 2.91
C ILE A 31 2.98 5.20 1.53
N ASP A 32 3.97 4.32 1.45
CA ASP A 32 4.60 3.90 0.19
C ASP A 32 3.64 3.15 -0.73
N PHE A 33 2.67 2.40 -0.16
CA PHE A 33 1.60 1.80 -0.95
C PHE A 33 0.79 2.87 -1.72
N TYR A 34 0.38 3.95 -1.02
CA TYR A 34 -0.38 5.02 -1.67
C TYR A 34 0.49 5.87 -2.61
N LYS A 35 1.77 6.10 -2.30
CA LYS A 35 2.70 6.76 -3.22
C LYS A 35 2.82 5.97 -4.52
N TYR A 36 2.99 4.66 -4.43
CA TYR A 36 3.04 3.79 -5.60
C TYR A 36 1.72 3.85 -6.39
N MET A 37 0.58 3.70 -5.72
CA MET A 37 -0.74 3.72 -6.37
C MET A 37 -1.03 5.07 -7.03
N PHE A 38 -0.82 6.19 -6.34
CA PHE A 38 -1.14 7.52 -6.85
C PHE A 38 -0.22 7.95 -8.01
N THR A 39 1.02 7.42 -8.03
CA THR A 39 1.97 7.65 -9.12
C THR A 39 1.64 6.82 -10.36
N ASN A 40 1.35 5.53 -10.19
CA ASN A 40 1.23 4.58 -11.30
C ASN A 40 -0.22 4.38 -11.79
N HIS A 41 -1.19 4.67 -10.93
CA HIS A 41 -2.63 4.57 -11.20
C HIS A 41 -3.36 5.86 -10.83
N PRO A 42 -2.99 7.00 -11.45
CA PRO A 42 -3.56 8.31 -11.12
C PRO A 42 -5.07 8.41 -11.38
N ASP A 43 -5.62 7.54 -12.22
CA ASP A 43 -7.05 7.40 -12.51
C ASP A 43 -7.87 6.97 -11.28
N LEU A 44 -7.26 6.22 -10.35
CA LEU A 44 -7.91 5.78 -9.12
C LEU A 44 -8.06 6.92 -8.09
N ARG A 45 -7.30 8.01 -8.23
CA ARG A 45 -7.34 9.15 -7.28
C ARG A 45 -8.71 9.80 -7.20
N VAL A 46 -9.56 9.67 -8.24
CA VAL A 46 -10.94 10.16 -8.25
C VAL A 46 -11.81 9.64 -7.09
N TYR A 47 -11.45 8.47 -6.54
CA TYR A 47 -12.17 7.88 -5.41
C TYR A 47 -11.70 8.42 -4.04
N PHE A 48 -10.62 9.22 -4.00
CA PHE A 48 -10.03 9.77 -2.78
C PHE A 48 -10.39 11.27 -2.65
N LYS A 49 -11.52 11.53 -2.00
CA LYS A 49 -12.08 12.89 -1.86
C LYS A 49 -11.07 13.87 -1.24
N GLY A 50 -10.79 14.96 -1.94
CA GLY A 50 -9.82 15.99 -1.54
C GLY A 50 -8.36 15.67 -1.87
N ALA A 51 -8.10 14.48 -2.41
CA ALA A 51 -6.78 14.02 -2.84
C ALA A 51 -6.74 13.61 -4.31
N GLU A 52 -7.73 14.03 -5.12
CA GLU A 52 -7.91 13.61 -6.51
C GLU A 52 -6.72 13.99 -7.40
N ASN A 53 -5.94 14.99 -6.99
CA ASN A 53 -4.77 15.50 -7.72
C ASN A 53 -3.45 15.31 -6.96
N TYR A 54 -3.44 14.57 -5.83
CA TYR A 54 -2.22 14.41 -5.01
C TYR A 54 -1.10 13.73 -5.78
N THR A 55 0.12 14.25 -5.63
CA THR A 55 1.36 13.59 -6.08
C THR A 55 1.91 12.66 -5.00
N ALA A 56 2.99 11.92 -5.30
CA ALA A 56 3.69 11.13 -4.29
C ALA A 56 4.21 11.98 -3.12
N GLU A 57 4.63 13.22 -3.39
CA GLU A 57 5.07 14.18 -2.38
C GLU A 57 3.91 14.64 -1.50
N ASP A 58 2.71 14.80 -2.05
CA ASP A 58 1.52 15.14 -1.25
C ASP A 58 1.10 14.01 -0.30
N VAL A 59 1.35 12.76 -0.68
CA VAL A 59 1.08 11.58 0.16
C VAL A 59 2.09 11.43 1.31
N GLN A 60 3.32 11.95 1.16
CA GLN A 60 4.42 11.81 2.14
C GLN A 60 4.31 12.74 3.37
N LYS A 61 3.15 13.36 3.60
CA LYS A 61 2.93 14.39 4.63
C LYS A 61 2.63 13.85 6.03
#